data_AF-A0A8S0UDY2-F1
#
_entry.id   AF-A0A8S0UDY2-F1
#
_cell.length_a   1.000
_cell.length_b   1.000
_cell.length_c   1.000
_cell.angle_alpha   90.00
_cell.angle_beta   90.00
_cell.angle_gamma   90.00
#
_symmetry.space_group_name_H-M   'P 1'
#
loop_
_entity.id
_entity.type
_entity.pdbx_description
1 polymer ?
#
loop_
_entity_poly.entity_id
_entity_poly.type
_entity_poly.pdbx_seq_one_letter_code
_entity_poly.pdbx_strand_id
1 'polypeptide(L)'
;MDFEPLVPENARLRGHVSQRSNLRYIKTVVEHFDERQREEFRNSCLGFLSEVPDLQFSAQLIQQLVFCCIQTKKRHELWFNLQGHLARFGIQEYAIVTGLRCGSYPL
;
A
#
# COMPACT_ATOMS: atom_id res chain seq x y z
N MET A 1 8.22 -36.28 0.90
CA MET A 1 7.01 -35.85 1.65
C MET A 1 6.17 -35.10 0.66
N ASP A 2 5.03 -35.68 0.29
CA ASP A 2 4.08 -35.02 -0.59
C ASP A 2 3.24 -34.07 0.26
N PHE A 3 3.28 -32.78 -0.08
CA PHE A 3 2.53 -31.76 0.65
C PHE A 3 1.11 -31.72 0.09
N GLU A 4 0.16 -32.22 0.88
CA GLU A 4 -1.27 -32.09 0.62
C GLU A 4 -1.73 -30.66 1.01
N PRO A 5 -2.23 -29.85 0.06
CA PRO A 5 -2.69 -28.50 0.37
C PRO A 5 -4.01 -28.52 1.15
N LEU A 6 -4.08 -27.72 2.23
CA LEU A 6 -5.29 -27.55 3.05
C LEU A 6 -6.50 -27.01 2.28
N VAL A 7 -6.27 -26.31 1.16
CA VAL A 7 -7.32 -25.77 0.29
C VAL A 7 -7.31 -26.52 -1.04
N PRO A 8 -8.37 -27.27 -1.36
CA PRO A 8 -8.53 -27.97 -2.64
C PRO A 8 -8.38 -27.02 -3.83
N GLU A 9 -7.77 -27.48 -4.91
CA GLU A 9 -7.43 -26.62 -6.05
C GLU A 9 -8.66 -25.99 -6.72
N ASN A 10 -9.78 -26.71 -6.75
CA ASN A 10 -11.08 -26.23 -7.23
C ASN A 10 -11.72 -25.16 -6.32
N ALA A 11 -11.31 -25.09 -5.04
CA ALA A 11 -11.77 -24.09 -4.08
C ALA A 11 -10.87 -22.85 -4.04
N ARG A 12 -9.74 -22.86 -4.76
CA ARG A 12 -8.84 -21.70 -4.82
C ARG A 12 -9.45 -20.57 -5.62
N LEU A 13 -9.41 -19.37 -5.08
CA LEU A 13 -9.74 -18.15 -5.81
C LEU A 13 -8.69 -17.94 -6.91
N ARG A 14 -9.13 -17.82 -8.18
CA ARG A 14 -8.23 -17.42 -9.29
C ARG A 14 -7.84 -15.97 -9.11
N GLY A 15 -6.72 -15.74 -8.44
CA GLY A 15 -6.11 -14.41 -8.31
C GLY A 15 -5.31 -14.06 -9.55
N HIS A 16 -5.54 -12.87 -10.11
CA HIS A 16 -4.59 -12.25 -11.04
C HIS A 16 -3.59 -11.42 -10.22
N VAL A 17 -2.30 -11.76 -10.27
CA VAL A 17 -1.26 -10.97 -9.62
C VAL A 17 -1.21 -9.60 -10.30
N SER A 18 -1.53 -8.54 -9.56
CA SER A 18 -1.49 -7.17 -10.06
C SER A 18 -0.74 -6.28 -9.07
N GLN A 19 -0.09 -5.24 -9.57
CA GLN A 19 0.55 -4.22 -8.73
C GLN A 19 -0.45 -3.31 -8.01
N ARG A 20 -1.76 -3.50 -8.25
CA ARG A 20 -2.84 -2.72 -7.65
C ARG A 20 -3.45 -3.48 -6.48
N SER A 21 -3.09 -3.06 -5.28
CA SER A 21 -3.77 -3.47 -4.05
C SER A 21 -5.11 -2.77 -3.95
N ASN A 22 -6.13 -3.49 -3.48
CA ASN A 22 -7.47 -2.95 -3.31
C ASN A 22 -8.03 -3.40 -1.95
N LEU A 23 -8.23 -2.44 -1.05
CA LEU A 23 -8.71 -2.73 0.29
C LEU A 23 -10.17 -3.19 0.35
N ARG A 24 -10.94 -3.07 -0.74
CA ARG A 24 -12.31 -3.61 -0.81
C ARG A 24 -12.39 -5.10 -0.45
N TYR A 25 -11.34 -5.85 -0.76
CA TYR A 25 -11.30 -7.29 -0.51
C TYR A 25 -11.25 -7.60 0.99
N ILE A 26 -10.72 -6.69 1.81
CA ILE A 26 -10.75 -6.83 3.26
C ILE A 26 -12.19 -6.74 3.75
N LYS A 27 -12.97 -5.78 3.25
CA LYS A 27 -14.40 -5.71 3.57
C LYS A 27 -15.14 -6.96 3.15
N THR A 28 -14.89 -7.46 1.93
CA THR A 28 -15.49 -8.72 1.46
C THR A 28 -15.17 -9.89 2.38
N VAL A 29 -13.93 -10.01 2.87
CA VAL A 29 -13.56 -11.07 3.82
C VAL A 29 -14.28 -10.88 5.16
N VAL A 30 -14.25 -9.67 5.72
CA VAL A 30 -14.90 -9.34 7.00
C VAL A 30 -16.42 -9.53 6.94
N GLU A 31 -17.05 -9.31 5.78
CA GLU A 31 -18.48 -9.56 5.57
C GLU A 31 -18.86 -11.04 5.72
N HIS A 32 -17.94 -11.96 5.40
CA HIS A 32 -18.16 -13.40 5.54
C HIS A 32 -17.88 -13.93 6.95
N PHE A 33 -17.37 -13.09 7.84
CA PHE A 33 -17.10 -13.48 9.22
C PHE A 33 -18.38 -13.51 10.06
N ASP A 34 -18.47 -14.50 10.94
CA ASP A 34 -19.43 -14.50 12.03
C ASP A 34 -19.08 -13.41 13.08
N GLU A 35 -20.00 -13.17 14.01
CA GLU A 35 -19.86 -12.06 14.97
C GLU A 35 -18.63 -12.22 15.88
N ARG A 36 -18.30 -13.45 16.28
CA ARG A 36 -17.11 -13.77 17.07
C ARG A 36 -15.83 -13.49 16.27
N GLN A 37 -15.78 -13.95 15.02
CA GLN A 37 -14.65 -13.75 14.10
C GLN A 37 -14.41 -12.27 13.81
N ARG A 38 -15.48 -11.47 13.70
CA ARG A 38 -15.36 -10.00 13.53
C ARG A 38 -14.74 -9.33 14.75
N GLU A 39 -15.16 -9.73 15.95
CA GLU A 39 -14.62 -9.20 17.20
C GLU A 39 -13.14 -9.60 17.40
N GLU A 40 -12.80 -10.86 17.12
CA GLU A 40 -11.41 -11.34 17.14
C GLU A 40 -10.54 -10.59 16.13
N PHE A 41 -11.03 -10.37 14.91
CA PHE A 41 -10.30 -9.61 13.89
C PHE A 41 -10.10 -8.15 14.31
N ARG A 42 -11.12 -7.49 14.83
CA ARG A 42 -11.05 -6.09 15.29
C ARG A 42 -10.05 -5.90 16.44
N ASN A 43 -9.95 -6.88 17.34
CA ASN A 43 -9.01 -6.84 18.47
C ASN A 43 -7.57 -7.28 18.09
N SER A 44 -7.35 -7.74 16.85
CA SER A 44 -6.02 -8.12 16.38
C SER A 44 -5.17 -6.91 15.98
N CYS A 45 -3.87 -7.15 15.74
CA CYS A 45 -2.97 -6.12 15.17
C CYS A 45 -3.37 -5.67 13.75
N LEU A 46 -4.26 -6.41 13.09
CA LEU A 46 -4.81 -6.09 11.77
C LEU A 46 -6.19 -5.42 11.86
N GLY A 47 -6.73 -5.24 13.07
CA GLY A 47 -8.09 -4.72 13.27
C GLY A 47 -8.33 -3.37 12.62
N PHE A 48 -7.31 -2.51 12.56
CA PHE A 48 -7.39 -1.21 11.88
C PHE A 48 -7.83 -1.34 10.41
N LEU A 49 -7.51 -2.46 9.73
CA LEU A 49 -7.89 -2.69 8.34
C LEU A 49 -9.41 -2.80 8.13
N SER A 50 -10.17 -3.11 9.19
CA SER A 50 -11.64 -3.09 9.14
C SER A 50 -12.23 -1.69 9.06
N GLU A 51 -11.47 -0.66 9.46
CA GLU A 51 -11.91 0.73 9.51
C GLU A 51 -11.38 1.56 8.34
N VAL A 52 -10.39 1.06 7.60
CA VAL A 52 -9.79 1.79 6.47
C VAL A 52 -10.81 1.92 5.33
N PRO A 53 -11.00 3.13 4.75
CA PRO A 53 -11.85 3.30 3.59
C PRO A 53 -11.35 2.49 2.38
N ASP A 54 -12.22 2.26 1.41
CA ASP A 54 -11.84 1.54 0.20
C ASP A 54 -10.80 2.33 -0.57
N LEU A 55 -9.56 1.87 -0.51
CA LEU A 55 -8.43 2.46 -1.20
C LEU A 55 -7.86 1.48 -2.21
N GLN A 56 -7.62 1.99 -3.42
CA GLN A 56 -6.78 1.32 -4.41
C GLN A 56 -5.42 2.02 -4.43
N PHE A 57 -4.34 1.24 -4.31
CA PHE A 57 -2.99 1.79 -4.32
C PHE A 57 -2.02 0.84 -5.00
N SER A 58 -0.88 1.37 -5.43
CA SER A 58 0.24 0.57 -5.90
C SER A 58 1.11 0.17 -4.72
N ALA A 59 1.17 -1.13 -4.41
CA ALA A 59 2.02 -1.63 -3.32
C ALA A 59 3.51 -1.32 -3.59
N GLN A 60 3.94 -1.42 -4.85
CA GLN A 60 5.29 -1.07 -5.26
C GLN A 60 5.60 0.42 -5.04
N LEU A 61 4.65 1.30 -5.33
CA LEU A 61 4.81 2.74 -5.07
C LEU A 61 4.98 3.01 -3.58
N ILE A 62 4.12 2.44 -2.73
CA ILE A 62 4.23 2.57 -1.27
C ILE A 62 5.58 2.03 -0.78
N GLN A 63 6.00 0.88 -1.30
CA GLN A 63 7.29 0.30 -0.94
C GLN A 63 8.46 1.20 -1.33
N GLN A 64 8.44 1.80 -2.52
CA GLN A 64 9.46 2.76 -2.96
C GLN A 64 9.46 4.04 -2.12
N LEU A 65 8.28 4.50 -1.69
CA LEU A 65 8.14 5.65 -0.79
C LEU A 65 8.73 5.35 0.60
N VAL A 66 8.35 4.23 1.20
CA VAL A 66 8.79 3.84 2.55
C VAL A 66 10.29 3.53 2.59
N PHE A 67 10.79 2.80 1.60
CA PHE A 67 12.20 2.40 1.59
C PHE A 67 13.12 3.41 0.94
N CYS A 68 12.59 4.47 0.30
CA CYS A 68 13.40 5.47 -0.40
C CYS A 68 14.49 4.81 -1.25
N CYS A 69 14.10 3.81 -2.07
CA CYS A 69 15.04 2.88 -2.72
C CYS A 69 16.05 3.54 -3.67
N ILE A 70 15.97 4.86 -3.90
CA ILE A 70 16.91 5.63 -4.71
C ILE A 70 17.70 6.56 -3.82
N GLN A 71 19.00 6.27 -3.67
CA GLN A 71 19.93 7.13 -2.97
C GLN A 71 20.44 8.23 -3.90
N THR A 72 20.44 9.47 -3.41
CA THR A 72 20.93 10.65 -4.14
C THR A 72 21.76 11.53 -3.21
N LYS A 73 22.72 12.29 -3.78
CA LYS A 73 23.46 13.32 -3.04
C LYS A 73 22.60 14.58 -2.77
N LYS A 74 21.44 14.68 -3.41
CA LYS A 74 20.54 15.82 -3.29
C LYS A 74 19.67 15.71 -2.03
N ARG A 75 20.03 16.48 -1.01
CA ARG A 75 19.46 16.41 0.35
C ARG A 75 17.95 16.72 0.45
N HIS A 76 17.40 17.48 -0.50
CA HIS A 76 16.03 18.01 -0.43
C HIS A 76 15.12 17.45 -1.52
N GLU A 77 15.50 16.30 -2.10
CA GLU A 77 14.75 15.62 -3.15
C GLU A 77 14.63 14.13 -2.83
N LEU A 78 13.41 13.60 -2.93
CA LEU A 78 13.16 12.16 -3.00
C LEU A 78 13.07 11.73 -4.45
N TRP A 79 13.53 10.51 -4.74
CA TRP A 79 13.54 9.96 -6.09
C TRP A 79 12.89 8.57 -6.10
N PHE A 80 12.07 8.31 -7.11
CA PHE A 80 11.33 7.06 -7.29
C PHE A 80 11.51 6.53 -8.71
N ASN A 81 11.51 5.20 -8.89
CA ASN A 81 11.57 4.57 -10.21
C ASN A 81 10.18 4.02 -10.56
N LEU A 82 9.43 4.77 -11.34
CA LEU A 82 8.10 4.42 -11.79
C LEU A 82 8.19 3.82 -13.19
N GLN A 83 8.14 2.48 -13.29
CA GLN A 83 8.17 1.76 -14.56
C GLN A 83 9.37 2.11 -15.46
N GLY A 84 10.55 2.36 -14.89
CA GLY A 84 11.75 2.75 -15.63
C GLY A 84 11.93 4.27 -15.75
N HIS A 85 10.96 5.06 -15.31
CA HIS A 85 11.07 6.52 -15.28
C HIS A 85 11.42 7.01 -13.88
N LEU A 86 12.50 7.79 -13.79
CA LEU A 86 12.87 8.46 -12.55
C LEU A 86 11.97 9.66 -12.29
N ALA A 87 11.18 9.59 -11.23
CA ALA A 87 10.35 10.68 -10.75
C ALA A 87 10.99 11.33 -9.53
N ARG A 88 10.98 12.67 -9.49
CA ARG A 88 11.50 13.48 -8.37
C ARG A 88 10.34 14.04 -7.57
N PHE A 89 10.46 14.05 -6.25
CA PHE A 89 9.57 14.75 -5.33
C PHE A 89 10.39 15.63 -4.39
N GLY A 90 10.28 16.94 -4.55
CA GLY A 90 10.91 17.93 -3.68
C GLY A 90 9.91 18.97 -3.20
N ILE A 91 10.41 20.12 -2.76
CA ILE A 91 9.59 21.19 -2.18
C ILE A 91 8.54 21.76 -3.16
N GLN A 92 8.84 21.76 -4.46
CA GLN A 92 7.92 22.22 -5.50
C GLN A 92 6.71 21.29 -5.60
N GLU A 93 6.96 19.98 -5.70
CA GLU A 93 5.90 18.98 -5.73
C GLU A 93 5.10 18.97 -4.42
N TYR A 94 5.76 19.14 -3.27
CA TYR A 94 5.09 19.27 -1.98
C TYR A 94 4.14 20.48 -1.94
N ALA A 95 4.59 21.65 -2.41
CA ALA A 95 3.76 22.87 -2.44
C ALA A 95 2.53 22.69 -3.36
N ILE A 96 2.70 22.02 -4.50
CA ILE A 96 1.60 21.71 -5.41
C ILE A 96 0.59 20.75 -4.77
N VAL A 97 1.05 19.68 -4.13
CA VAL A 97 0.17 18.65 -3.53
C VAL A 97 -0.56 19.16 -2.30
N THR A 98 0.11 19.94 -1.45
CA THR A 98 -0.45 20.39 -0.17
C THR A 98 -1.13 21.75 -0.23
N GLY A 99 -0.82 22.57 -1.26
CA GLY A 99 -1.24 23.97 -1.33
C GLY A 99 -0.54 24.88 -0.32
N LEU A 100 0.41 24.36 0.47
CA LEU A 100 1.14 25.13 1.47
C LEU A 100 2.21 25.98 0.80
N ARG A 101 2.30 27.25 1.19
CA ARG A 101 3.39 28.14 0.76
C ARG A 101 4.69 27.65 1.39
N CYS A 102 5.46 26.91 0.62
CA CYS A 102 6.84 26.62 0.96
C CYS A 102 7.67 27.89 0.69
N GLY A 103 8.31 28.42 1.73
CA GLY A 103 9.19 29.59 1.61
C GLY A 103 10.40 29.34 0.72
N SER A 104 11.35 30.28 0.73
CA SER A 104 12.59 30.18 -0.03
C SER A 104 13.38 28.91 0.35
N TYR A 105 14.04 28.30 -0.63
CA TYR A 105 14.98 27.21 -0.39
C TYR A 105 16.08 27.67 0.59
N PRO A 106 16.44 26.89 1.62
CA PRO A 106 17.65 27.18 2.36
C PRO A 106 18.85 27.03 1.41
N LEU A 107 19.71 28.06 1.38
CA LEU A 107 20.97 28.06 0.64
C LEU A 107 21.96 27.02 1.18
#